data_AF-A0A3C0UI46-F1
#
_entry.id   AF-A0A3C0UI46-F1
#
_cell.length_a   1.000
_cell.length_b   1.000
_cell.length_c   1.000
_cell.angle_alpha   90.00
_cell.angle_beta   90.00
_cell.angle_gamma   90.00
#
_symmetry.space_group_name_H-M   'P 1'
#
loop_
_entity.id
_entity.type
_entity.pdbx_description
1 polymer ?
#
loop_
_entity_poly.entity_id
_entity_poly.type
_entity_poly.pdbx_seq_one_letter_code
_entity_poly.pdbx_strand_id
1 'polypeptide(L)'
;MIGVSKLLCDTNNYGDSLRYAKGAHGQRHGAVAGMGPVIAWNITRTCNLKCVHCYSNSDAKQYNGELSTAEAKQFIDDCAAFKVPVLLLSGGEPL
;
A
#
# COMPACT_ATOMS: atom_id res chain seq x y z
N MET A 1 -9.76 3.81 -7.72
CA MET A 1 -10.02 4.84 -6.70
C MET A 1 -9.96 6.21 -7.34
N ILE A 2 -11.09 6.86 -7.55
CA ILE A 2 -11.10 8.22 -8.11
C ILE A 2 -10.46 9.16 -7.09
N GLY A 3 -9.57 10.03 -7.54
CA GLY A 3 -8.99 11.09 -6.70
C GLY A 3 -10.05 12.13 -6.38
N VAL A 4 -10.70 12.01 -5.22
CA VAL A 4 -11.81 12.90 -4.81
C VAL A 4 -11.34 14.36 -4.74
N SER A 5 -10.13 14.62 -4.21
CA SER A 5 -9.55 15.96 -4.15
C SER A 5 -9.27 16.55 -5.54
N LYS A 6 -8.87 15.72 -6.51
CA LYS A 6 -8.73 16.16 -7.91
C LYS A 6 -10.10 16.49 -8.51
N LEU A 7 -11.11 15.65 -8.24
CA LEU A 7 -12.47 15.84 -8.76
C LEU A 7 -13.16 17.09 -8.18
N LEU A 8 -13.08 17.29 -6.87
CA LEU A 8 -13.82 18.35 -6.17
C LEU A 8 -13.08 19.68 -6.15
N CYS A 9 -11.74 19.66 -6.19
CA CYS A 9 -10.91 20.84 -5.97
C CYS A 9 -9.90 21.10 -7.08
N ASP A 10 -9.90 20.30 -8.16
CA ASP A 10 -8.92 20.34 -9.26
C ASP A 10 -7.44 20.29 -8.80
N THR A 11 -7.19 19.71 -7.63
CA THR A 11 -5.85 19.61 -7.05
C THR A 11 -5.03 18.48 -7.66
N ASN A 12 -3.77 18.76 -8.01
CA ASN A 12 -2.85 17.75 -8.53
C ASN A 12 -2.12 17.03 -7.39
N ASN A 13 -2.06 15.70 -7.46
CA ASN A 13 -1.37 14.83 -6.51
C ASN A 13 -0.45 13.86 -7.26
N TYR A 14 0.58 13.34 -6.57
CA TYR A 14 1.48 12.34 -7.15
C TYR A 14 0.73 11.14 -7.75
N GLY A 15 -0.30 10.66 -7.04
CA GLY A 15 -1.14 9.54 -7.50
C GLY A 15 -1.90 9.80 -8.80
N ASP A 16 -2.11 11.06 -9.20
CA ASP A 16 -2.77 11.39 -10.47
C ASP A 16 -1.89 11.03 -11.66
N SER A 17 -0.56 11.19 -11.52
CA SER A 17 0.42 10.76 -12.53
C SER A 17 0.47 9.25 -12.72
N LEU A 18 0.01 8.47 -11.73
CA LEU A 18 -0.08 7.01 -11.83
C LEU A 18 -1.44 6.57 -12.34
N ARG A 19 -2.52 7.24 -11.90
CA ARG A 19 -3.89 6.81 -12.18
C ARG A 19 -4.42 7.31 -13.53
N TYR A 20 -4.05 8.52 -13.92
CA TYR A 20 -4.61 9.19 -15.10
C TYR A 20 -3.58 9.38 -16.23
N ALA A 21 -2.39 8.77 -16.11
CA ALA A 21 -1.41 8.79 -17.19
C ALA A 21 -1.95 8.14 -18.47
N LYS A 22 -1.56 8.72 -19.61
CA LYS A 22 -1.85 8.16 -20.93
C LYS A 22 -1.22 6.77 -21.04
N GLY A 23 -2.06 5.75 -21.27
CA GLY A 23 -1.62 4.36 -21.34
C GLY A 23 -1.60 3.61 -20.00
N ALA A 24 -2.07 4.22 -18.90
CA ALA A 24 -2.34 3.52 -17.65
C ALA A 24 -3.47 2.47 -17.82
N HIS A 25 -4.47 2.80 -18.65
CA HIS A 25 -5.54 1.87 -18.98
C HIS A 25 -5.00 0.63 -19.72
N GLY A 26 -5.27 -0.56 -19.17
CA GLY A 26 -4.82 -1.83 -19.75
C GLY A 26 -3.45 -2.31 -19.26
N GLN A 27 -2.77 -1.58 -18.38
CA GLN A 27 -1.55 -2.09 -17.73
C GLN A 27 -1.90 -3.28 -16.82
N ARG A 28 -1.20 -4.40 -17.03
CA ARG A 28 -1.42 -5.65 -16.29
C ARG A 28 -0.41 -5.89 -15.16
N HIS A 29 0.80 -5.35 -15.31
CA HIS A 29 1.94 -5.69 -14.44
C HIS A 29 2.47 -4.50 -13.64
N GLY A 30 1.86 -3.32 -13.78
CA GLY A 30 2.33 -2.09 -13.17
C GLY A 30 1.26 -1.02 -13.13
N ALA A 31 1.48 0.03 -12.34
CA ALA A 31 0.55 1.16 -12.23
C ALA A 31 0.46 1.95 -13.55
N VAL A 32 1.61 2.14 -14.21
CA VAL A 32 1.77 2.80 -15.52
C VAL A 32 2.93 2.14 -16.26
N ALA A 33 3.05 2.40 -17.56
CA ALA A 33 4.18 1.90 -18.35
C ALA A 33 5.53 2.27 -17.70
N GLY A 34 6.38 1.28 -17.45
CA GLY A 34 7.70 1.46 -16.86
C GLY A 34 7.75 1.52 -15.33
N MET A 35 6.61 1.47 -14.64
CA MET A 35 6.53 1.44 -13.17
C MET A 35 5.97 0.10 -12.68
N GLY A 36 6.33 -0.27 -11.45
CA GLY A 36 5.76 -1.42 -10.73
C GLY A 36 4.33 -1.16 -10.23
N PRO A 37 3.72 -2.14 -9.54
CA PRO A 37 2.40 -2.01 -8.95
C PRO A 37 2.41 -1.10 -7.71
N VAL A 38 1.25 -0.58 -7.34
CA VAL A 38 1.05 0.00 -6.00
C VAL A 38 0.88 -1.14 -5.00
N ILE A 39 1.62 -1.10 -3.89
CA ILE A 39 1.58 -2.14 -2.87
C ILE A 39 0.95 -1.57 -1.59
N ALA A 40 -0.05 -2.27 -1.06
CA ALA A 40 -0.53 -2.09 0.29
C ALA A 40 -0.07 -3.26 1.14
N TRP A 41 0.82 -3.00 2.10
CA TRP A 41 1.45 -4.02 2.91
C TRP A 41 0.96 -3.92 4.36
N ASN A 42 0.37 -5.01 4.84
CA ASN A 42 0.07 -5.18 6.25
C ASN A 42 1.35 -5.50 7.02
N ILE A 43 1.93 -4.49 7.66
CA ILE A 43 3.22 -4.61 8.37
C ILE A 43 3.08 -5.43 9.65
N THR A 44 1.90 -5.43 10.26
CA THR A 44 1.54 -6.26 11.41
C THR A 44 0.05 -6.55 11.42
N ARG A 45 -0.33 -7.69 11.97
CA ARG A 45 -1.72 -8.03 12.30
C ARG A 45 -2.06 -7.69 13.75
N THR A 46 -1.07 -7.49 14.63
CA THR A 46 -1.31 -7.09 16.02
C THR A 46 -2.04 -5.74 16.06
N CYS A 47 -3.15 -5.68 16.80
CA CYS A 47 -3.95 -4.47 16.92
C CYS A 47 -4.57 -4.38 18.31
N ASN A 48 -4.42 -3.26 19.00
CA ASN A 48 -5.05 -3.00 20.29
C ASN A 48 -6.57 -2.72 20.21
N LEU A 49 -7.15 -2.64 19.00
CA LEU A 49 -8.58 -2.40 18.75
C LEU A 49 -9.32 -3.66 18.28
N LYS A 50 -10.65 -3.67 18.47
CA LYS A 50 -11.57 -4.76 18.06
C LYS A 50 -12.73 -4.25 17.20
N CYS A 51 -12.40 -3.66 16.05
CA CYS A 51 -13.41 -3.09 15.15
C CYS A 51 -14.33 -4.17 14.58
N VAL A 52 -15.65 -3.93 14.59
CA VAL A 52 -16.66 -4.87 14.05
C VAL A 52 -16.50 -5.18 12.55
N HIS A 53 -15.79 -4.31 11.83
CA HIS A 53 -15.52 -4.41 10.40
C HIS A 53 -14.04 -4.71 10.09
N CYS A 54 -13.30 -5.30 11.02
CA CYS A 54 -11.88 -5.61 10.85
C CYS A 54 -11.69 -6.78 9.85
N TYR A 55 -11.25 -6.47 8.63
CA TYR A 55 -11.05 -7.49 7.59
C TYR A 55 -9.94 -8.51 7.95
N SER A 56 -8.94 -8.10 8.74
CA SER A 56 -7.82 -8.95 9.17
C SER A 56 -8.15 -9.76 10.42
N ASN A 57 -9.31 -9.54 11.04
CA ASN A 57 -9.69 -10.09 12.34
C ASN A 57 -8.50 -10.02 13.33
N SER A 58 -7.95 -8.80 13.43
CA SER A 58 -6.81 -8.48 14.28
C SER A 58 -7.21 -8.46 15.76
N ASP A 59 -6.25 -8.73 16.63
CA ASP A 59 -6.44 -8.75 18.08
C ASP A 59 -5.13 -8.31 18.76
N ALA A 60 -5.23 -8.01 20.06
CA ALA A 60 -4.14 -7.57 20.92
C ALA A 60 -3.27 -8.76 21.33
N LYS A 61 -2.68 -9.42 20.33
CA LYS A 61 -1.78 -10.56 20.52
C LYS A 61 -0.66 -10.54 19.49
N GLN A 62 0.44 -11.20 19.82
CA GLN A 62 1.51 -11.43 18.86
C GLN A 62 1.11 -12.50 17.84
N TYR A 63 1.44 -12.25 16.58
CA TYR A 63 1.27 -13.19 15.49
C TYR A 63 2.63 -13.70 15.02
N ASN A 64 2.69 -14.99 14.68
CA ASN A 64 3.89 -15.59 14.12
C ASN A 64 3.95 -15.36 12.60
N GLY A 65 5.16 -15.35 12.04
CA GLY A 65 5.38 -15.19 10.60
C GLY A 65 5.30 -13.76 10.09
N GLU A 66 5.32 -12.77 10.99
CA GLU A 66 5.56 -11.37 10.62
C GLU A 66 7.04 -11.17 10.27
N LEU A 67 7.33 -10.23 9.37
CA LEU A 67 8.70 -9.92 9.00
C LEU A 67 9.43 -9.28 10.19
N SER A 68 10.67 -9.70 10.42
CA SER A 68 11.60 -8.95 11.25
C SER A 68 11.90 -7.58 10.63
N THR A 69 12.46 -6.65 11.42
CA THR A 69 12.86 -5.33 10.91
C THR A 69 13.90 -5.43 9.78
N ALA A 70 14.78 -6.43 9.81
CA ALA A 70 15.76 -6.65 8.74
C ALA A 70 15.07 -7.10 7.43
N GLU A 71 14.17 -8.07 7.53
CA GLU A 71 13.38 -8.55 6.38
C GLU A 71 12.44 -7.46 5.83
N ALA A 72 11.87 -6.63 6.71
CA ALA A 72 11.05 -5.49 6.34
C ALA A 72 11.82 -4.47 5.49
N LYS A 73 13.09 -4.18 5.87
CA LYS A 73 13.95 -3.29 5.09
C LYS A 73 14.30 -3.90 3.73
N GLN A 74 14.66 -5.19 3.71
CA GLN A 74 14.93 -5.90 2.46
C GLN A 74 13.71 -5.88 1.53
N PHE A 75 12.50 -6.09 2.07
CA PHE A 75 11.28 -6.01 1.29
C PHE A 75 11.06 -4.62 0.66
N ILE A 76 11.38 -3.54 1.39
CA ILE A 76 11.32 -2.17 0.86
C ILE A 76 12.34 -1.98 -0.27
N ASP A 77 13.56 -2.51 -0.12
CA ASP A 77 14.59 -2.46 -1.16
C ASP A 77 14.16 -3.24 -2.42
N ASP A 78 13.55 -4.41 -2.24
CA ASP A 78 13.01 -5.22 -3.35
C ASP A 78 11.86 -4.48 -4.07
N CYS A 79 10.98 -3.82 -3.32
CA CYS A 79 9.93 -2.97 -3.88
C CYS A 79 10.53 -1.82 -4.72
N ALA A 80 11.58 -1.16 -4.21
CA ALA A 80 12.27 -0.10 -4.93
C ALA A 80 12.93 -0.62 -6.22
N ALA A 81 13.60 -1.78 -6.15
CA ALA A 81 14.19 -2.44 -7.32
C ALA A 81 13.13 -2.81 -8.38
N PHE A 82 11.94 -3.20 -7.94
CA PHE A 82 10.79 -3.48 -8.80
C PHE A 82 10.04 -2.21 -9.27
N LYS A 83 10.58 -1.02 -8.97
CA LYS A 83 10.00 0.28 -9.35
C LYS A 83 8.58 0.50 -8.82
N VAL A 84 8.28 -0.04 -7.64
CA VAL A 84 7.01 0.21 -6.93
C VAL A 84 6.92 1.72 -6.65
N PRO A 85 5.93 2.44 -7.22
CA PRO A 85 5.87 3.89 -7.08
C PRO A 85 5.26 4.33 -5.75
N VAL A 86 4.49 3.46 -5.09
CA VAL A 86 3.82 3.74 -3.83
C VAL A 86 3.76 2.47 -2.97
N LEU A 87 4.24 2.59 -1.73
CA LEU A 87 4.08 1.60 -0.68
C LEU A 87 3.19 2.18 0.43
N LEU A 88 2.02 1.58 0.63
CA LEU A 88 1.09 1.92 1.70
C LEU A 88 1.31 0.98 2.88
N LEU A 89 1.75 1.54 4.01
CA LEU A 89 1.85 0.78 5.26
C LEU A 89 0.45 0.67 5.87
N SER A 90 0.00 -0.57 6.06
CA SER A 90 -1.32 -0.91 6.60
C SER A 90 -1.18 -2.02 7.64
N GLY A 91 -2.30 -2.56 8.13
CA GLY A 91 -2.33 -3.59 9.16
C GLY A 91 -3.05 -3.13 10.42
N GLY A 92 -2.58 -3.58 11.58
CA GLY A 92 -3.09 -3.20 12.90
C GLY A 92 -2.29 -2.09 13.60
N GLU A 93 -2.75 -1.72 14.80
CA GLU A 93 -2.10 -0.75 15.70
C GLU A 93 -1.37 -1.49 16.84
N PRO A 94 -0.02 -1.58 16.82
CA PRO A 94 0.73 -2.49 17.67
C PRO A 94 0.95 -2.03 19.13
N LEU A 95 0.38 -0.91 19.57
CA LEU A 95 0.53 -0.34 20.93
C LEU A 95 0.21 -1.32 22.07
#